data_AF-A0A7X9RI36-F1
#
_entry.id   AF-A0A7X9RI36-F1
#
_cell.length_a   1.000
_cell.length_b   1.000
_cell.length_c   1.000
_cell.angle_alpha   90.00
_cell.angle_beta   90.00
_cell.angle_gamma   90.00
#
_symmetry.space_group_name_H-M   'P 1'
#
loop_
_entity.id
_entity.type
_entity.pdbx_description
1 polymer ?
#
loop_
_entity_poly.entity_id
_entity_poly.type
_entity_poly.pdbx_seq_one_letter_code
_entity_poly.pdbx_strand_id
1 'polypeptide(L)'
;MESDNWIVQNLQNALDTWNDKLAEIWQILTQSPEEFKGGGIWDMIVKIHGALMAIGLALLVLFFVAGVIRTCGSFADVKRPEHAFKIFIRFVLAKAVVTYGLELMMAFFDIAQGIVSTVMDTAGLNQISETVLPESMVKTIESVGFFDSIPLWAVTLIGSLFITILSFVMIMSVYGRFFRLYLYTAIAPIPLSTFAG
;
A
#
# COMPACT_ATOMS: atom_id res chain seq x y z
N MET A 1 -21.21 30.96 6.23
CA MET A 1 -22.57 30.99 6.81
C MET A 1 -23.01 29.53 6.86
N GLU A 2 -23.17 28.96 8.04
CA GLU A 2 -23.84 27.65 8.14
C GLU A 2 -25.28 27.84 7.65
N SER A 3 -25.72 27.03 6.69
CA SER A 3 -27.11 27.06 6.24
C SER A 3 -27.99 26.43 7.33
N ASP A 4 -29.10 27.07 7.70
CA ASP A 4 -30.13 26.49 8.59
C ASP A 4 -30.91 25.33 7.93
N ASN A 5 -30.59 25.02 6.67
CA ASN A 5 -31.21 23.94 5.92
C ASN A 5 -30.57 22.58 6.26
N TRP A 6 -31.30 21.79 7.03
CA TRP A 6 -31.03 20.40 7.38
C TRP A 6 -30.61 19.48 6.21
N ILE A 7 -31.10 19.70 4.98
CA ILE A 7 -30.69 18.94 3.78
C ILE A 7 -29.27 19.31 3.39
N VAL A 8 -28.97 20.62 3.35
CA VAL A 8 -27.64 21.13 3.04
C VAL A 8 -26.64 20.65 4.10
N GLN A 9 -27.00 20.72 5.38
CA GLN A 9 -26.17 20.21 6.48
C GLN A 9 -25.86 18.71 6.31
N ASN A 10 -26.85 17.89 5.98
CA ASN A 10 -26.63 16.47 5.79
C ASN A 10 -25.71 16.15 4.59
N LEU A 11 -25.83 16.89 3.49
CA LEU A 11 -24.91 16.75 2.36
C LEU A 11 -23.51 17.25 2.71
N GLN A 12 -23.39 18.37 3.44
CA GLN A 12 -22.13 18.92 3.90
C GLN A 12 -21.39 17.90 4.76
N ASN A 13 -22.06 17.34 5.79
CA ASN A 13 -21.48 16.32 6.67
C ASN A 13 -20.99 15.08 5.92
N ALA A 14 -21.71 14.67 4.86
CA ALA A 14 -21.32 13.54 4.03
C ALA A 14 -20.04 13.83 3.23
N LEU A 15 -19.95 15.04 2.66
CA LEU A 15 -18.78 15.50 1.91
C LEU A 15 -17.59 15.72 2.83
N ASP A 16 -17.79 16.26 4.03
CA ASP A 16 -16.75 16.43 5.04
C ASP A 16 -16.18 15.06 5.44
N THR A 17 -17.05 14.07 5.69
CA THR A 17 -16.63 12.68 5.96
C THR A 17 -15.81 12.11 4.81
N TRP A 18 -16.23 12.36 3.57
CA TRP A 18 -15.51 11.92 2.37
C TRP A 18 -14.13 12.58 2.27
N ASN A 19 -14.05 13.90 2.47
CA ASN A 19 -12.81 14.68 2.43
C ASN A 19 -11.84 14.22 3.53
N ASP A 20 -12.33 14.01 4.75
CA ASP A 20 -11.54 13.49 5.87
C ASP A 20 -10.96 12.11 5.56
N LYS A 21 -11.76 11.20 4.98
CA LYS A 21 -11.27 9.86 4.62
C LYS A 21 -10.32 9.88 3.43
N LEU A 22 -10.53 10.76 2.45
CA LEU A 22 -9.55 10.97 1.38
C LEU A 22 -8.23 11.52 1.93
N ALA A 23 -8.28 12.46 2.87
CA ALA A 23 -7.10 12.97 3.56
C ALA A 23 -6.35 11.89 4.33
N GLU A 24 -7.08 11.03 5.05
CA GLU A 24 -6.50 9.88 5.73
C GLU A 24 -5.82 8.91 4.74
N ILE A 25 -6.51 8.55 3.65
CA ILE A 25 -5.94 7.69 2.59
C ILE A 25 -4.66 8.30 2.02
N TRP A 26 -4.70 9.61 1.75
CA TRP A 26 -3.58 10.31 1.18
C TRP A 26 -2.34 10.23 2.08
N GLN A 27 -2.50 10.52 3.36
CA GLN A 27 -1.40 10.40 4.31
C GLN A 27 -0.80 8.99 4.34
N ILE A 28 -1.64 7.96 4.30
CA ILE A 28 -1.17 6.56 4.30
C ILE A 28 -0.38 6.24 3.03
N LEU A 29 -0.82 6.75 1.87
CA LEU A 29 -0.16 6.48 0.59
C LEU A 29 1.19 7.19 0.44
N THR A 30 1.35 8.35 1.08
CA THR A 30 2.57 9.16 0.99
C THR A 30 3.54 8.93 2.15
N GLN A 31 3.10 8.31 3.24
CA GLN A 31 3.94 8.06 4.41
C GLN A 31 4.88 6.86 4.20
N SER A 32 6.11 6.99 4.71
CA SER A 32 7.06 5.89 4.74
C SER A 32 6.54 4.72 5.60
N PRO A 33 6.81 3.47 5.21
CA PRO A 33 6.50 2.31 6.04
C PRO A 33 7.07 2.40 7.47
N GLU A 34 8.23 3.04 7.64
CA GLU A 34 8.89 3.13 8.95
C GLU A 34 8.17 4.07 9.92
N GLU A 35 7.42 5.04 9.39
CA GLU A 35 6.74 6.06 10.19
C GLU A 35 5.26 5.72 10.44
N PHE A 36 4.73 4.78 9.67
CA PHE A 36 3.32 4.42 9.73
C PHE A 36 2.88 4.00 11.13
N LYS A 37 1.83 4.66 11.64
CA LYS A 37 1.30 4.47 13.00
C LYS A 37 2.40 4.54 14.08
N GLY A 38 3.41 5.37 13.87
CA GLY A 38 4.52 5.57 14.82
C GLY A 38 5.58 4.47 14.79
N GLY A 39 5.67 3.69 13.70
CA GLY A 39 6.75 2.73 13.45
C GLY A 39 6.68 1.40 14.19
N GLY A 40 5.80 1.25 15.18
CA GLY A 40 5.68 0.00 15.94
C GLY A 40 5.32 -1.22 15.09
N ILE A 41 4.53 -1.03 14.02
CA ILE A 41 4.21 -2.10 13.06
C ILE A 41 5.47 -2.47 12.28
N TRP A 42 6.21 -1.48 11.79
CA TRP A 42 7.45 -1.70 11.05
C TRP A 42 8.51 -2.45 11.88
N ASP A 43 8.71 -2.07 13.14
CA ASP A 43 9.63 -2.75 14.04
C ASP A 43 9.30 -4.24 14.20
N MET A 44 8.01 -4.58 14.27
CA MET A 44 7.57 -5.97 14.31
C MET A 44 7.90 -6.69 13.00
N ILE A 45 7.66 -6.04 11.85
CA ILE A 45 7.99 -6.59 10.53
C ILE A 45 9.49 -6.84 10.39
N VAL A 46 10.35 -5.89 10.77
CA VAL A 46 11.81 -6.04 10.72
C VAL A 46 12.27 -7.20 11.59
N LYS A 47 11.70 -7.37 12.78
CA LYS A 47 12.00 -8.51 13.67
C LYS A 47 11.62 -9.85 13.03
N ILE A 48 10.42 -9.94 12.46
CA ILE A 48 9.96 -11.15 11.76
C ILE A 48 10.86 -11.42 10.56
N HIS A 49 11.14 -10.41 9.75
CA HIS A 49 12.02 -10.50 8.59
C HIS A 49 13.41 -11.01 8.99
N GLY A 50 14.01 -10.47 10.06
CA GLY A 50 15.32 -10.91 10.55
C GLY A 50 15.33 -12.38 10.97
N ALA A 51 14.30 -12.85 11.69
CA ALA A 51 14.16 -14.26 12.05
C ALA A 51 14.00 -15.15 10.80
N LEU A 52 13.18 -14.72 9.84
CA LEU A 52 12.97 -15.45 8.59
C LEU A 52 14.17 -15.38 7.64
N MET A 53 15.02 -14.35 7.74
CA MET A 53 16.25 -14.23 6.97
C MET A 53 17.24 -15.34 7.33
N ALA A 54 17.40 -15.65 8.62
CA ALA A 54 18.25 -16.77 9.06
C ALA A 54 17.76 -18.10 8.47
N ILE A 55 16.45 -18.33 8.47
CA ILE A 55 15.82 -19.51 7.88
C ILE A 55 15.99 -19.51 6.36
N GLY A 56 15.77 -18.36 5.71
CA GLY A 56 15.92 -18.17 4.27
C GLY A 56 17.34 -18.46 3.79
N LEU A 57 18.36 -18.01 4.51
CA LEU A 57 19.76 -18.32 4.20
C LEU A 57 20.08 -19.81 4.34
N ALA A 58 19.54 -20.49 5.37
CA ALA A 58 19.70 -21.93 5.52
C ALA A 58 19.03 -22.70 4.37
N LEU A 59 17.81 -22.30 3.99
CA LEU A 59 17.10 -22.85 2.83
C LEU A 59 17.83 -22.57 1.52
N LEU A 60 18.43 -21.39 1.37
CA LEU A 60 19.18 -21.00 0.19
C LEU A 60 20.36 -21.96 -0.05
N VAL A 61 21.11 -22.29 1.00
CA VAL A 61 22.20 -23.27 0.92
C VAL A 61 21.66 -24.65 0.54
N LEU A 62 20.53 -25.06 1.12
CA LEU A 62 19.90 -26.34 0.81
C LEU A 62 19.43 -26.43 -0.64
N PHE A 63 18.75 -25.39 -1.15
CA PHE A 63 18.28 -25.33 -2.53
C PHE A 63 19.44 -25.24 -3.52
N PHE A 64 20.49 -24.51 -3.18
CA PHE A 64 21.72 -24.49 -3.96
C PHE A 64 22.32 -25.89 -4.13
N VAL A 65 22.47 -26.64 -3.03
CA VAL A 65 22.99 -28.01 -3.08
C VAL A 65 22.06 -28.92 -3.89
N ALA A 66 20.74 -28.82 -3.70
CA ALA A 66 19.77 -29.58 -4.48
C ALA A 66 19.83 -29.25 -5.99
N GLY A 67 20.00 -27.97 -6.34
CA GLY A 67 20.15 -27.48 -7.71
C GLY A 67 21.46 -27.96 -8.35
N VAL A 68 22.56 -27.99 -7.60
CA VAL A 68 23.83 -28.58 -8.02
C VAL A 68 23.67 -30.07 -8.34
N ILE A 69 23.02 -30.83 -7.47
CA ILE A 69 22.78 -32.27 -7.66
C ILE A 69 21.92 -32.54 -8.90
N ARG A 70 20.90 -31.72 -9.15
CA ARG A 70 20.03 -31.85 -10.34
C ARG A 70 20.74 -31.45 -11.63
N THR A 71 21.53 -30.37 -11.60
CA THR A 71 22.18 -29.81 -12.79
C THR A 71 23.42 -30.60 -13.18
N CYS A 72 24.10 -31.20 -12.19
CA CYS A 72 25.30 -31.99 -12.38
C CYS A 72 25.02 -33.43 -11.97
N GLY A 73 24.42 -34.22 -12.87
CA GLY A 73 24.20 -35.66 -12.67
C GLY A 73 25.49 -36.49 -12.49
N SER A 74 26.65 -35.89 -12.74
CA SER A 74 27.98 -36.41 -12.42
C SER A 74 28.90 -35.31 -11.90
N PHE A 75 29.73 -35.60 -10.90
CA PHE A 75 30.78 -34.70 -10.38
C PHE A 75 31.78 -34.24 -11.46
N ALA A 76 31.83 -34.91 -12.62
CA ALA A 76 32.65 -34.51 -13.76
C ALA A 76 32.15 -33.21 -14.44
N ASP A 77 30.85 -32.94 -14.42
CA ASP A 77 30.28 -31.74 -15.06
C ASP A 77 30.47 -30.47 -14.22
N VAL A 78 30.58 -30.61 -12.89
CA VAL A 78 30.97 -29.52 -11.97
C VAL A 78 32.42 -29.06 -12.23
N LYS A 79 33.28 -29.94 -12.75
CA LYS A 79 34.68 -29.60 -13.07
C LYS A 79 34.80 -28.72 -14.33
N ARG A 80 33.74 -28.54 -15.11
CA ARG A 80 33.73 -27.53 -16.19
C ARG A 80 33.60 -26.14 -15.55
N PRO A 81 34.62 -25.28 -15.66
CA PRO A 81 34.66 -24.01 -14.96
C PRO A 81 33.47 -23.10 -15.32
N GLU A 82 32.96 -23.20 -16.55
CA GLU A 82 31.81 -22.46 -17.04
C GLU A 82 30.50 -22.77 -16.29
N HIS A 83 30.24 -24.05 -15.96
CA HIS A 83 29.04 -24.47 -15.25
C HIS A 83 29.12 -24.12 -13.76
N ALA A 84 30.26 -24.38 -13.14
CA ALA A 84 30.51 -24.00 -11.75
C ALA A 84 30.37 -22.48 -11.56
N PHE A 85 30.91 -21.68 -12.48
CA PHE A 85 30.82 -20.23 -12.44
C PHE A 85 29.38 -19.72 -12.58
N LYS A 86 28.60 -20.28 -13.52
CA LYS A 86 27.19 -19.89 -13.70
C LYS A 86 26.33 -20.21 -12.46
N ILE A 87 26.55 -21.35 -11.83
CA ILE A 87 25.87 -21.77 -10.60
C ILE A 87 26.28 -20.87 -9.43
N PHE A 88 27.57 -20.53 -9.32
CA PHE A 88 28.09 -19.62 -8.30
C PHE A 88 27.51 -18.20 -8.43
N ILE A 89 27.43 -17.66 -9.64
CA ILE A 89 26.79 -16.35 -9.86
C ILE A 89 25.34 -16.35 -9.37
N ARG A 90 24.56 -17.39 -9.72
CA ARG A 90 23.17 -17.50 -9.25
C ARG A 90 23.07 -17.53 -7.73
N PHE A 91 23.95 -18.26 -7.07
CA PHE A 91 24.02 -18.30 -5.61
C PHE A 91 24.35 -16.93 -5.01
N VAL A 92 25.37 -16.24 -5.54
CA VAL A 92 25.77 -14.93 -5.04
C VAL A 92 24.64 -13.91 -5.22
N LEU A 93 23.96 -13.92 -6.38
CA LEU A 93 22.79 -13.07 -6.62
C LEU A 93 21.63 -13.40 -5.68
N ALA A 94 21.28 -14.68 -5.52
CA ALA A 94 20.22 -15.09 -4.59
C ALA A 94 20.56 -14.70 -3.14
N LYS A 95 21.81 -14.87 -2.72
CA LYS A 95 22.27 -14.48 -1.37
C LYS A 95 22.18 -12.97 -1.19
N ALA A 96 22.60 -12.19 -2.18
CA ALA A 96 22.50 -10.74 -2.15
C ALA A 96 21.04 -10.29 -2.02
N VAL A 97 20.12 -10.88 -2.80
CA VAL A 97 18.69 -10.55 -2.76
C VAL A 97 18.04 -10.94 -1.42
N VAL A 98 18.40 -12.07 -0.82
CA VAL A 98 17.89 -12.44 0.52
C VAL A 98 18.44 -11.52 1.62
N THR A 99 19.72 -11.12 1.53
CA THR A 99 20.39 -10.31 2.55
C THR A 99 19.94 -8.85 2.50
N TYR A 100 19.88 -8.28 1.30
CA TYR A 100 19.57 -6.87 1.07
C TYR A 100 18.11 -6.65 0.62
N GLY A 101 17.25 -7.68 0.71
CA GLY A 101 15.89 -7.62 0.20
C GLY A 101 15.04 -6.54 0.88
N LEU A 102 15.24 -6.33 2.18
CA LEU A 102 14.56 -5.26 2.93
C LEU A 102 15.03 -3.87 2.50
N GLU A 103 16.33 -3.66 2.36
CA GLU A 103 16.90 -2.39 1.87
C GLU A 103 16.44 -2.08 0.45
N LEU A 104 16.41 -3.09 -0.42
CA LEU A 104 15.94 -2.96 -1.79
C LEU A 104 14.44 -2.64 -1.86
N MET A 105 13.65 -3.19 -0.94
CA MET A 105 12.23 -2.86 -0.79
C MET A 105 12.05 -1.39 -0.38
N MET A 106 12.81 -0.91 0.60
CA MET A 106 12.79 0.50 1.01
C MET A 106 13.21 1.44 -0.11
N ALA A 107 14.25 1.10 -0.87
CA ALA A 107 14.66 1.88 -2.04
C ALA A 107 13.54 1.98 -3.09
N PHE A 108 12.73 0.94 -3.30
CA PHE A 108 11.55 1.02 -4.15
C PHE A 108 10.47 1.95 -3.59
N PHE A 109 10.26 1.95 -2.27
CA PHE A 109 9.34 2.89 -1.63
C PHE A 109 9.79 4.33 -1.81
N ASP A 110 11.08 4.62 -1.66
CA ASP A 110 11.62 5.96 -1.83
C ASP A 110 11.44 6.45 -3.28
N ILE A 111 11.69 5.58 -4.26
CA ILE A 111 11.45 5.89 -5.68
C ILE A 111 9.95 6.13 -5.93
N ALA A 112 9.08 5.27 -5.41
CA ALA A 112 7.63 5.42 -5.56
C ALA A 112 7.13 6.72 -4.93
N GLN A 113 7.61 7.07 -3.74
CA GLN A 113 7.30 8.33 -3.06
C GLN A 113 7.81 9.54 -3.86
N GLY A 114 9.02 9.48 -4.41
CA GLY A 114 9.56 10.52 -5.29
C GLY A 114 8.72 10.73 -6.55
N ILE A 115 8.21 9.65 -7.15
CA ILE A 115 7.27 9.71 -8.28
C ILE A 115 5.96 10.38 -7.84
N VAL A 116 5.40 9.97 -6.70
CA VAL A 116 4.16 10.57 -6.16
C VAL A 116 4.34 12.06 -5.92
N SER A 117 5.43 12.48 -5.25
CA SER A 117 5.75 13.89 -5.02
C SER A 117 5.87 14.68 -6.33
N THR A 118 6.55 14.13 -7.33
CA THR A 118 6.71 14.80 -8.64
C THR A 118 5.37 14.95 -9.36
N VAL A 119 4.51 13.92 -9.30
CA VAL A 119 3.15 13.97 -9.86
C VAL A 119 2.31 15.02 -9.16
N MET A 120 2.42 15.15 -7.83
CA MET A 120 1.71 16.19 -7.06
C MET A 120 2.10 17.59 -7.52
N ASP A 121 3.40 17.86 -7.58
CA ASP A 121 3.92 19.17 -7.97
C ASP A 121 3.51 19.54 -9.39
N THR A 122 3.50 18.56 -10.30
CA THR A 122 3.17 18.78 -11.72
C THR A 122 1.67 18.91 -11.96
N ALA A 123 0.85 18.14 -11.24
CA ALA A 123 -0.61 18.15 -11.39
C ALA A 123 -1.28 19.31 -10.65
N GLY A 124 -0.53 20.09 -9.85
CA GLY A 124 -1.10 21.12 -8.97
C GLY A 124 -1.97 20.53 -7.87
N LEU A 125 -1.88 19.22 -7.64
CA LEU A 125 -2.62 18.45 -6.63
C LEU A 125 -1.92 18.52 -5.26
N ASN A 126 -1.18 19.59 -5.00
CA ASN A 126 -0.50 19.82 -3.71
C ASN A 126 -1.49 19.94 -2.54
N GLN A 127 -2.79 19.99 -2.84
CA GLN A 127 -3.87 19.85 -1.88
C GLN A 127 -4.92 18.92 -2.47
N ILE A 128 -5.46 18.02 -1.64
CA ILE A 128 -6.66 17.25 -1.97
C ILE A 128 -7.73 18.27 -2.30
N SER A 129 -8.21 18.29 -3.55
CA SER A 129 -9.34 19.17 -3.91
C SER A 129 -10.53 18.79 -3.04
N GLU A 130 -10.80 19.64 -2.06
CA GLU A 130 -11.90 19.46 -1.13
C GLU A 130 -13.19 19.42 -1.93
N THR A 131 -13.92 18.31 -1.82
CA THR A 131 -15.20 18.19 -2.51
C THR A 131 -16.19 19.01 -1.71
N VAL A 132 -16.51 20.20 -2.21
CA VAL A 132 -17.46 21.13 -1.59
C VAL A 132 -18.78 21.14 -2.34
N LEU A 133 -19.88 21.39 -1.63
CA LEU A 133 -21.18 21.63 -2.26
C LEU A 133 -21.15 22.93 -3.07
N PRO A 134 -21.45 22.90 -4.38
CA PRO A 134 -21.55 24.11 -5.17
C PRO A 134 -22.65 25.03 -4.63
N GLU A 135 -22.39 26.34 -4.57
CA GLU A 135 -23.38 27.32 -4.09
C GLU A 135 -24.70 27.29 -4.88
N SER A 136 -24.67 26.92 -6.17
CA SER A 136 -25.87 26.76 -7.00
C SER A 136 -26.77 25.65 -6.49
N MET A 137 -26.20 24.56 -5.96
CA MET A 137 -26.95 23.46 -5.35
C MET A 137 -27.56 23.89 -4.02
N VAL A 138 -26.80 24.60 -3.18
CA VAL A 138 -27.28 25.14 -1.90
C VAL A 138 -28.49 26.05 -2.12
N LYS A 139 -28.37 27.03 -3.02
CA LYS A 139 -29.46 27.96 -3.35
C LYS A 139 -30.70 27.25 -3.90
N THR A 140 -30.50 26.21 -4.71
CA THR A 140 -31.62 25.40 -5.23
C THR A 140 -32.34 24.67 -4.10
N ILE A 141 -31.59 24.04 -3.18
CA ILE A 141 -32.14 23.31 -2.03
C ILE A 141 -32.85 24.26 -1.05
N GLU A 142 -32.30 25.45 -0.82
CA GLU A 142 -32.93 26.48 0.02
C GLU A 142 -34.21 27.07 -0.58
N SER A 143 -34.35 27.03 -1.92
CA SER A 143 -35.54 27.51 -2.62
C SER A 143 -36.71 26.51 -2.64
N VAL A 144 -36.52 25.27 -2.17
CA VAL A 144 -37.55 24.23 -2.17
C VAL A 144 -38.57 24.47 -1.04
N GLY A 145 -39.85 24.35 -1.35
CA GLY A 145 -40.93 24.48 -0.38
C GLY A 145 -40.91 23.40 0.71
N PHE A 146 -41.48 23.68 1.88
CA PHE A 146 -41.42 22.79 3.04
C PHE A 146 -41.90 21.36 2.74
N PHE A 147 -43.03 21.20 2.06
CA PHE A 147 -43.58 19.86 1.76
C PHE A 147 -42.72 19.08 0.76
N ASP A 148 -42.12 19.75 -0.22
CA ASP A 148 -41.23 19.13 -1.21
C ASP A 148 -39.82 18.84 -0.63
N SER A 149 -39.46 19.50 0.47
CA SER A 149 -38.20 19.28 1.17
C SER A 149 -38.16 17.95 1.93
N ILE A 150 -39.31 17.40 2.35
CA ILE A 150 -39.38 16.16 3.13
C ILE A 150 -38.90 14.95 2.31
N PRO A 151 -39.40 14.71 1.07
CA PRO A 151 -38.86 13.65 0.21
C PRO A 151 -37.39 13.87 -0.15
N LEU A 152 -36.99 15.12 -0.44
CA LEU A 152 -35.62 15.45 -0.81
C LEU A 152 -34.65 15.11 0.32
N TRP A 153 -34.97 15.48 1.56
CA TRP A 153 -34.17 15.12 2.71
C TRP A 153 -33.98 13.60 2.83
N ALA A 154 -35.06 12.83 2.73
CA ALA A 154 -34.99 11.38 2.86
C ALA A 154 -34.02 10.77 1.83
N VAL A 155 -34.04 11.27 0.60
CA VAL A 155 -33.09 10.87 -0.45
C VAL A 155 -31.66 11.29 -0.09
N THR A 156 -31.45 12.51 0.39
CA THR A 156 -30.11 12.95 0.79
C THR A 156 -29.57 12.19 1.99
N LEU A 157 -30.43 11.75 2.93
CA LEU A 157 -30.02 10.97 4.10
C LEU A 157 -29.57 9.56 3.69
N ILE A 158 -30.25 8.95 2.74
CA ILE A 158 -29.81 7.67 2.16
C ILE A 158 -28.50 7.86 1.39
N GLY A 159 -28.38 8.95 0.63
CA GLY A 159 -27.16 9.31 -0.09
C GLY A 159 -25.97 9.55 0.85
N SER A 160 -26.15 10.29 1.94
CA SER A 160 -25.09 10.58 2.92
C SER A 160 -24.63 9.31 3.64
N LEU A 161 -25.56 8.43 4.01
CA LEU A 161 -25.24 7.10 4.54
C LEU A 161 -24.41 6.28 3.54
N PHE A 162 -24.78 6.30 2.27
CA PHE A 162 -24.06 5.58 1.22
C PHE A 162 -22.63 6.12 1.02
N ILE A 163 -22.45 7.45 0.95
CA ILE A 163 -21.12 8.09 0.87
C ILE A 163 -20.26 7.70 2.06
N THR A 164 -20.84 7.69 3.27
CA THR A 164 -20.15 7.30 4.49
C THR A 164 -19.65 5.85 4.40
N ILE A 165 -20.52 4.92 4.01
CA ILE A 165 -20.15 3.50 3.85
C ILE A 165 -19.04 3.34 2.80
N LEU A 166 -19.15 4.00 1.65
CA LEU A 166 -18.12 3.94 0.62
C LEU A 166 -16.77 4.48 1.10
N SER A 167 -16.79 5.59 1.84
CA SER A 167 -15.58 6.18 2.44
C SER A 167 -14.87 5.17 3.36
N PHE A 168 -15.64 4.46 4.19
CA PHE A 168 -15.12 3.39 5.06
C PHE A 168 -14.57 2.19 4.28
N VAL A 169 -15.25 1.74 3.22
CA VAL A 169 -14.77 0.64 2.38
C VAL A 169 -13.46 1.04 1.69
N MET A 170 -13.37 2.28 1.22
CA MET A 170 -12.17 2.77 0.53
C MET A 170 -10.96 2.76 1.46
N ILE A 171 -11.04 3.39 2.63
CA ILE A 171 -9.95 3.44 3.60
C ILE A 171 -9.55 2.03 4.05
N MET A 172 -10.52 1.16 4.35
CA MET A 172 -10.26 -0.23 4.76
C MET A 172 -9.52 -1.02 3.66
N SER A 173 -9.87 -0.79 2.39
CA SER A 173 -9.20 -1.44 1.27
C SER A 173 -7.74 -1.00 1.11
N VAL A 174 -7.45 0.30 1.33
CA VAL A 174 -6.09 0.86 1.28
C VAL A 174 -5.25 0.31 2.43
N TYR A 175 -5.75 0.35 3.67
CA TYR A 175 -5.11 -0.27 4.82
C TYR A 175 -4.81 -1.75 4.57
N GLY A 176 -5.77 -2.50 4.01
CA GLY A 176 -5.58 -3.92 3.71
C GLY A 176 -4.47 -4.19 2.69
N ARG A 177 -4.35 -3.36 1.65
CA ARG A 177 -3.27 -3.48 0.65
C ARG A 177 -1.91 -3.14 1.26
N PHE A 178 -1.85 -2.06 2.04
CA PHE A 178 -0.63 -1.64 2.71
C PHE A 178 -0.15 -2.70 3.73
N PHE A 179 -1.08 -3.26 4.51
CA PHE A 179 -0.78 -4.36 5.43
C PHE A 179 -0.29 -5.64 4.73
N ARG A 180 -0.89 -5.99 3.59
CA ARG A 180 -0.39 -7.12 2.77
C ARG A 180 1.05 -6.89 2.33
N LEU A 181 1.41 -5.67 1.97
CA LEU A 181 2.77 -5.34 1.56
C LEU A 181 3.76 -5.59 2.72
N TYR A 182 3.45 -5.12 3.94
CA TYR A 182 4.24 -5.43 5.13
C TYR A 182 4.43 -6.93 5.37
N LEU A 183 3.34 -7.70 5.29
CA LEU A 183 3.43 -9.15 5.48
C LEU A 183 4.29 -9.81 4.42
N TYR A 184 4.17 -9.38 3.16
CA TYR A 184 5.00 -9.88 2.07
C TYR A 184 6.47 -9.52 2.26
N THR A 185 6.79 -8.31 2.71
CA THR A 185 8.16 -7.93 3.09
C THR A 185 8.68 -8.81 4.23
N ALA A 186 7.87 -9.08 5.25
CA ALA A 186 8.27 -9.89 6.40
C ALA A 186 8.68 -11.31 5.97
N ILE A 187 7.87 -11.94 5.11
CA ILE A 187 8.07 -13.34 4.70
C ILE A 187 8.98 -13.51 3.48
N ALA A 188 9.36 -12.41 2.80
CA ALA A 188 10.15 -12.41 1.57
C ALA A 188 11.42 -13.29 1.60
N PRO A 189 12.19 -13.41 2.69
CA PRO A 189 13.42 -14.22 2.67
C PRO A 189 13.22 -15.70 2.30
N ILE A 190 12.05 -16.27 2.61
CA ILE A 190 11.75 -17.68 2.31
C ILE A 190 11.62 -17.91 0.79
N PRO A 191 10.68 -17.28 0.06
CA PRO A 191 10.58 -17.48 -1.39
C PRO A 191 11.83 -17.01 -2.13
N LEU A 192 12.50 -15.94 -1.67
CA LEU A 192 13.74 -15.46 -2.29
C LEU A 192 14.87 -16.51 -2.22
N SER A 193 14.91 -17.35 -1.18
CA SER A 193 15.88 -18.44 -1.07
C SER A 193 15.77 -19.48 -2.19
N THR A 194 14.59 -19.64 -2.80
CA THR A 194 14.35 -20.63 -3.86
C THR A 194 15.06 -20.28 -5.17
N PHE A 195 15.46 -19.02 -5.38
CA PHE A 195 16.17 -18.58 -6.58
C PHE A 195 17.59 -19.17 -6.74
N ALA A 196 18.13 -19.80 -5.68
CA ALA A 196 19.44 -20.44 -5.73
C ALA A 196 19.43 -21.88 -6.30
N GLY A 197 18.27 -22.54 -6.36
CA GLY A 197 18.13 -23.95 -6.75
C GLY A 197 17.69 -24.22 -8.19
#